data_AF-A0A7U9J1K6-F1
#
_entry.id   AF-A0A7U9J1K6-F1
#
_cell.length_a   1.000
_cell.length_b   1.000
_cell.length_c   1.000
_cell.angle_alpha   90.00
_cell.angle_beta   90.00
_cell.angle_gamma   90.00
#
_symmetry.space_group_name_H-M   'P 1'
#
loop_
_entity.id
_entity.type
_entity.pdbx_description
1 polymer ?
#
loop_
_entity_poly.entity_id
_entity_poly.type
_entity_poly.pdbx_seq_one_letter_code
_entity_poly.pdbx_strand_id
1 'polypeptide(L)'
;MSKKFEGSVAPRERINISYVPKTDGQTAEVELPLNMLVVGDTGNTQETSPLDERQAVSVNKHNFGAVMAEAAIGLNFTVPATLKGSTTDDELNVALNIKSLDDFSPDSVARQVPEVNKLLELREALTALKGPMGNLPAFRTQLQALLENEESREQLLKEIGLVSNK
;
A
#
# COMPACT_ATOMS: atom_id res chain seq x y z
N MET A 1 25.38 35.44 3.13
CA MET A 1 24.77 34.19 2.64
C MET A 1 24.44 33.34 3.86
N SER A 2 23.33 33.56 4.56
CA SER A 2 22.00 32.94 4.35
C SER A 2 22.05 31.43 4.09
N LYS A 3 21.72 30.62 5.12
CA LYS A 3 20.43 29.91 5.17
C LYS A 3 20.09 29.47 6.59
N LYS A 4 18.85 29.75 6.97
CA LYS A 4 18.18 29.49 8.24
C LYS A 4 17.96 27.99 8.47
N PHE A 5 18.24 27.50 9.67
CA PHE A 5 17.53 26.35 10.23
C PHE A 5 16.36 26.90 11.06
N GLU A 6 15.15 26.88 10.52
CA GLU A 6 13.91 27.06 11.29
C GLU A 6 13.54 25.73 11.94
N GLY A 7 14.24 25.41 13.04
CA GLY A 7 13.78 24.46 14.05
C GLY A 7 13.52 25.24 15.33
N SER A 8 12.40 24.98 15.99
CA SER A 8 11.96 25.66 17.23
C SER A 8 13.11 25.83 18.21
N VAL A 9 13.69 27.03 18.28
CA VAL A 9 14.75 27.33 19.24
C VAL A 9 14.06 27.52 20.59
N ALA A 10 14.28 26.56 21.49
CA ALA A 10 13.71 26.59 22.82
C ALA A 10 14.06 27.91 23.56
N PRO A 11 13.13 28.50 24.33
CA PRO A 11 13.34 29.80 24.97
C PRO A 11 14.57 29.81 25.90
N ARG A 12 15.49 30.75 25.69
CA ARG A 12 16.76 30.90 26.42
C ARG A 12 16.62 31.27 27.91
N GLU A 13 15.40 31.48 28.40
CA GLU A 13 15.11 31.94 29.78
C GLU A 13 14.79 30.81 30.77
N ARG A 14 14.91 29.53 30.38
CA ARG A 14 14.74 28.41 31.31
C ARG A 14 16.09 27.77 31.64
N ILE A 15 16.41 27.75 32.93
CA ILE A 15 17.47 26.91 33.50
C ILE A 15 17.13 25.45 33.22
N ASN A 16 17.92 24.79 32.38
CA ASN A 16 17.86 23.35 32.18
C ASN A 16 18.63 22.67 33.30
N ILE A 17 17.91 22.23 34.34
CA ILE A 17 18.48 21.40 35.41
C ILE A 17 18.55 19.97 34.88
N SER A 18 19.75 19.48 34.57
CA SER A 18 20.00 18.06 34.34
C SER A 18 20.48 17.40 35.63
N TYR A 19 19.90 16.26 35.99
CA TYR A 19 20.41 15.44 37.09
C TYR A 19 21.70 14.76 36.63
N VAL A 20 22.83 15.20 37.16
CA VAL A 20 24.11 14.49 37.04
C VAL A 20 24.28 13.68 38.32
N PRO A 21 24.11 12.35 38.29
CA PRO A 21 24.32 11.53 39.49
C PRO A 21 25.77 11.68 39.95
N LYS A 22 25.95 11.91 41.26
CA LYS A 22 27.28 11.99 41.89
C LYS A 22 27.83 10.56 41.99
N THR A 23 28.56 10.12 40.97
CA THR A 23 29.33 8.88 41.03
C THR A 23 30.67 9.18 41.71
N ASP A 24 30.86 8.72 42.94
CA ASP A 24 32.12 8.83 43.71
C ASP A 24 33.24 7.96 43.07
N GLY A 25 33.61 8.25 41.83
CA GLY A 25 34.61 7.51 41.06
C GLY A 25 34.19 6.12 40.56
N GLN A 26 32.97 5.68 40.86
CA GLN A 26 32.44 4.42 40.33
C GLN A 26 31.83 4.63 38.94
N THR A 27 32.41 4.00 37.93
CA THR A 27 31.82 3.89 36.60
C THR A 27 30.47 3.15 36.73
N ALA A 28 29.38 3.79 36.33
CA ALA A 28 28.10 3.11 36.20
C ALA A 28 28.28 1.88 35.30
N GLU A 29 27.78 0.72 35.73
CA GLU A 29 27.74 -0.47 34.88
C GLU A 29 26.88 -0.15 33.66
N VAL A 30 27.52 0.00 32.50
CA VAL A 30 26.83 0.14 31.23
C VAL A 30 26.50 -1.27 30.77
N GLU A 31 25.26 -1.68 30.98
CA GLU A 31 24.78 -2.95 30.43
C GLU A 31 24.64 -2.84 28.91
N LEU A 32 25.05 -3.89 28.20
CA LEU A 32 24.83 -3.97 26.77
C LEU A 32 23.33 -4.08 26.49
N PRO A 33 22.78 -3.32 25.53
CA PRO A 33 21.39 -3.48 25.14
C PRO A 33 21.16 -4.90 24.61
N LEU A 34 20.01 -5.48 24.97
CA LEU A 34 19.59 -6.77 24.44
C LEU A 34 19.28 -6.64 22.94
N ASN A 35 20.26 -7.00 22.11
CA ASN A 35 20.11 -7.05 20.66
C ASN A 35 19.73 -8.48 20.24
N MET A 36 18.54 -8.64 19.67
CA MET A 36 18.07 -9.92 19.15
C MET A 36 18.26 -9.98 17.63
N LEU A 37 18.88 -11.05 17.16
CA LEU A 37 18.95 -11.37 15.73
C LEU A 37 17.80 -12.30 15.36
N VAL A 38 16.86 -11.80 14.57
CA VAL A 38 15.78 -12.60 14.01
C VAL A 38 16.22 -13.13 12.65
N VAL A 39 16.19 -14.45 12.47
CA VAL A 39 16.63 -15.11 11.24
C VAL A 39 15.46 -15.92 10.66
N GLY A 40 15.27 -15.82 9.35
CA GLY A 40 14.24 -16.56 8.62
C GLY A 40 14.18 -16.12 7.17
N ASP A 41 13.37 -16.83 6.38
CA ASP A 41 12.99 -16.37 5.04
C ASP A 41 12.07 -15.16 5.17
N THR A 42 12.50 -14.03 4.60
CA THR A 42 11.80 -12.75 4.65
C THR A 42 11.10 -12.41 3.32
N GLY A 43 11.14 -13.32 2.33
CA GLY A 43 10.47 -13.14 1.05
C GLY A 43 11.18 -12.21 0.06
N ASN A 44 12.44 -11.85 0.31
CA ASN A 44 13.28 -11.13 -0.66
C ASN A 44 13.60 -12.06 -1.84
N THR A 45 12.95 -11.82 -2.97
CA THR A 45 13.06 -12.65 -4.17
C THR A 45 14.28 -12.31 -5.04
N GLN A 46 15.04 -11.26 -4.69
CA GLN A 46 16.16 -10.75 -5.50
C GLN A 46 17.54 -11.09 -4.92
N GLU A 47 17.61 -11.54 -3.66
CA GLU A 47 18.87 -11.79 -2.97
C GLU A 47 19.55 -13.08 -3.46
N THR A 48 20.64 -12.95 -4.21
CA THR A 48 21.42 -14.06 -4.74
C THR A 48 22.79 -14.21 -4.06
N SER A 49 23.18 -13.28 -3.20
CA SER A 49 24.51 -13.24 -2.60
C SER A 49 24.70 -14.38 -1.57
N PRO A 50 25.93 -14.89 -1.39
CA PRO A 50 26.28 -15.80 -0.29
C PRO A 50 25.95 -15.23 1.10
N LEU A 51 25.76 -16.11 2.09
CA LEU A 51 25.32 -15.71 3.44
C LEU A 51 26.32 -14.76 4.16
N ASP A 52 27.61 -14.95 3.92
CA ASP A 52 28.70 -14.16 4.50
C ASP A 52 28.81 -12.74 3.92
N GLU A 53 28.24 -12.50 2.74
CA GLU A 53 28.17 -11.17 2.13
C GLU A 53 26.90 -10.39 2.54
N ARG A 54 25.89 -11.08 3.10
CA ARG A 54 24.62 -10.47 3.51
C ARG A 54 24.76 -9.66 4.79
N GLN A 55 24.19 -8.47 4.80
CA GLN A 55 24.19 -7.60 5.97
C GLN A 55 22.88 -7.71 6.77
N ALA A 56 23.01 -7.76 8.09
CA ALA A 56 21.86 -7.64 8.98
C ALA A 56 21.37 -6.19 9.04
N VAL A 57 20.07 -5.99 8.86
CA VAL A 57 19.44 -4.67 8.94
C VAL A 57 18.84 -4.47 10.33
N SER A 58 19.12 -3.33 10.97
CA SER A 58 18.52 -2.98 12.26
C SER A 58 17.09 -2.47 12.05
N VAL A 59 16.13 -3.05 12.78
CA VAL A 59 14.71 -2.71 12.70
C VAL A 59 14.22 -2.17 14.04
N ASN A 60 13.53 -1.04 13.99
CA ASN A 60 12.86 -0.40 15.11
C ASN A 60 11.54 0.24 14.66
N LYS A 61 10.78 0.80 15.61
CA LYS A 61 9.45 1.42 15.33
C LYS A 61 9.50 2.55 14.31
N HIS A 62 10.64 3.23 14.17
CA HIS A 62 10.77 4.41 13.32
C HIS A 62 11.21 4.08 11.90
N ASN A 63 11.94 2.99 11.69
CA ASN A 63 12.48 2.61 10.37
C ASN A 63 11.81 1.37 9.74
N PHE A 64 10.90 0.69 10.45
CA PHE A 64 10.24 -0.52 9.93
C PHE A 64 9.65 -0.34 8.52
N GLY A 65 8.93 0.75 8.29
CA GLY A 65 8.33 1.02 6.97
C GLY A 65 9.35 1.22 5.85
N ALA A 66 10.49 1.87 6.13
CA ALA A 66 11.55 2.05 5.14
C ALA A 66 12.25 0.72 4.83
N VAL A 67 12.57 -0.06 5.86
CA VAL A 67 13.16 -1.39 5.69
C VAL A 67 12.24 -2.30 4.88
N MET A 68 10.94 -2.28 5.16
CA MET A 68 9.95 -3.07 4.43
C MET A 68 9.82 -2.66 2.96
N ALA A 69 9.89 -1.35 2.67
CA ALA A 69 9.84 -0.85 1.30
C ALA A 69 11.06 -1.25 0.45
N GLU A 70 12.22 -1.40 1.09
CA GLU A 70 13.48 -1.80 0.45
C GLU A 70 13.72 -3.31 0.45
N ALA A 71 12.97 -4.09 1.25
CA ALA A 71 13.14 -5.54 1.39
C ALA A 71 12.78 -6.36 0.13
N ALA A 72 12.19 -5.72 -0.89
CA ALA A 72 11.82 -6.36 -2.17
C ALA A 72 11.00 -7.64 -1.99
N ILE A 73 10.00 -7.59 -1.10
CA ILE A 73 9.13 -8.72 -0.78
C ILE A 73 8.19 -8.98 -1.97
N GLY A 74 8.43 -10.08 -2.68
CA GLY A 74 7.66 -10.50 -3.84
C GLY A 74 6.92 -11.81 -3.57
N LEU A 75 5.61 -11.83 -3.77
CA LEU A 75 4.80 -13.04 -3.65
C LEU A 75 4.26 -13.41 -5.04
N ASN A 76 4.54 -14.61 -5.52
CA ASN A 76 3.98 -15.12 -6.77
C ASN A 76 3.42 -16.51 -6.54
N PHE A 77 2.12 -16.66 -6.68
CA PHE A 77 1.42 -17.91 -6.45
C PHE A 77 0.16 -17.99 -7.30
N THR A 78 -0.33 -19.21 -7.52
CA THR A 78 -1.54 -19.47 -8.27
C THR A 78 -2.69 -19.78 -7.30
N VAL A 79 -3.86 -19.18 -7.54
CA VAL A 79 -5.08 -19.38 -6.76
C VAL A 79 -6.23 -19.81 -7.66
N PRO A 80 -7.26 -20.49 -7.12
CA PRO A 80 -8.47 -20.77 -7.88
C PRO A 80 -9.19 -19.48 -8.31
N ALA A 81 -9.56 -19.38 -9.59
CA ALA A 81 -10.27 -18.24 -10.14
C ALA A 81 -11.78 -18.35 -9.87
N THR A 82 -12.35 -17.36 -9.19
CA THR A 82 -13.79 -17.32 -8.82
C THR A 82 -14.56 -16.16 -9.45
N LEU A 83 -13.89 -15.35 -10.30
CA LEU A 83 -14.43 -14.10 -10.83
C LEU A 83 -15.46 -14.28 -11.95
N LYS A 84 -15.30 -15.33 -12.75
CA LYS A 84 -16.33 -15.79 -13.69
C LYS A 84 -17.07 -16.91 -12.99
N GLY A 85 -18.35 -17.11 -13.30
CA GLY A 85 -19.10 -18.29 -12.83
C GLY A 85 -18.59 -19.60 -13.44
N SER A 86 -17.27 -19.75 -13.58
CA SER A 86 -16.58 -20.84 -14.21
C SER A 86 -16.28 -21.96 -13.22
N THR A 87 -16.13 -23.12 -13.83
CA THR A 87 -15.89 -24.43 -13.25
C THR A 87 -14.72 -24.45 -12.28
N THR A 88 -14.70 -25.42 -11.39
CA THR A 88 -13.74 -25.61 -10.28
C THR A 88 -12.25 -25.64 -10.65
N ASP A 89 -11.91 -25.61 -11.94
CA ASP A 89 -10.58 -25.87 -12.49
C ASP A 89 -9.90 -24.64 -13.10
N ASP A 90 -10.54 -23.47 -13.10
CA ASP A 90 -9.87 -22.25 -13.55
C ASP A 90 -8.91 -21.73 -12.48
N GLU A 91 -7.67 -21.42 -12.88
CA GLU A 91 -6.62 -20.87 -12.03
C GLU A 91 -6.27 -19.42 -12.42
N LEU A 92 -5.89 -18.62 -11.43
CA LEU A 92 -5.45 -17.23 -11.57
C LEU A 92 -4.06 -17.09 -10.94
N ASN A 93 -3.08 -16.62 -11.71
CA ASN A 93 -1.78 -16.26 -11.17
C ASN A 93 -1.86 -14.88 -10.51
N VAL A 94 -1.32 -14.78 -9.29
CA VAL A 94 -1.28 -13.54 -8.51
C VAL A 94 0.17 -13.21 -8.20
N ALA A 95 0.60 -12.04 -8.66
CA ALA A 95 1.89 -11.46 -8.35
C ALA A 95 1.69 -10.21 -7.49
N LEU A 96 2.19 -10.23 -6.25
CA LEU A 96 2.10 -9.13 -5.30
C LEU A 96 3.50 -8.58 -4.99
N ASN A 97 3.57 -7.26 -4.91
CA ASN A 97 4.74 -6.52 -4.48
C ASN A 97 4.40 -5.78 -3.18
N ILE A 98 5.09 -6.13 -2.10
CA ILE A 98 4.79 -5.64 -0.76
C ILE A 98 5.84 -4.61 -0.36
N LYS A 99 5.43 -3.36 -0.11
CA LYS A 99 6.31 -2.25 0.28
C LYS A 99 5.96 -1.66 1.65
N SER A 100 4.75 -1.90 2.12
CA SER A 100 4.22 -1.36 3.36
C SER A 100 3.27 -2.35 4.02
N LEU A 101 2.98 -2.13 5.31
CA LEU A 101 2.03 -2.98 6.03
C LEU A 101 0.61 -2.89 5.43
N ASP A 102 0.26 -1.74 4.86
CA ASP A 102 -1.03 -1.51 4.20
C ASP A 102 -1.18 -2.30 2.90
N ASP A 103 -0.08 -2.81 2.32
CA ASP A 103 -0.13 -3.65 1.12
C ASP A 103 -0.71 -5.03 1.40
N PHE A 104 -0.80 -5.44 2.67
CA PHE A 104 -1.54 -6.65 3.07
C PHE A 104 -3.04 -6.43 3.20
N SER A 105 -3.52 -5.19 3.11
CA SER A 105 -4.95 -4.92 3.11
C SER A 105 -5.61 -5.44 1.81
N PRO A 106 -6.88 -5.88 1.87
CA PRO A 106 -7.58 -6.39 0.70
C PRO A 106 -7.71 -5.32 -0.40
N ASP A 107 -7.79 -4.04 -0.04
CA ASP A 107 -7.88 -2.94 -1.00
C ASP A 107 -6.59 -2.81 -1.81
N SER A 108 -5.43 -2.87 -1.15
CA SER A 108 -4.13 -2.82 -1.84
C SER A 108 -3.90 -4.07 -2.68
N VAL A 109 -4.23 -5.26 -2.16
CA VAL A 109 -4.14 -6.52 -2.92
C VAL A 109 -5.04 -6.47 -4.17
N ALA A 110 -6.29 -6.02 -4.02
CA ALA A 110 -7.23 -5.90 -5.14
C ALA A 110 -6.74 -4.96 -6.25
N ARG A 111 -6.04 -3.89 -5.90
CA ARG A 111 -5.43 -2.97 -6.88
C ARG A 111 -4.25 -3.58 -7.62
N GLN A 112 -3.51 -4.50 -6.99
CA GLN A 112 -2.36 -5.15 -7.61
C GLN A 112 -2.76 -6.29 -8.57
N VAL A 113 -3.92 -6.92 -8.36
CA VAL A 113 -4.44 -7.97 -9.23
C VAL A 113 -5.29 -7.34 -10.36
N PRO A 114 -4.84 -7.36 -11.63
CA PRO A 114 -5.48 -6.61 -12.71
C PRO A 114 -6.97 -6.92 -12.91
N GLU A 115 -7.37 -8.19 -12.76
CA GLU A 115 -8.74 -8.65 -12.92
C GLU A 115 -9.66 -8.08 -11.84
N VAL A 116 -9.18 -7.98 -10.60
CA VAL A 116 -9.94 -7.43 -9.47
C VAL A 116 -9.93 -5.91 -9.50
N ASN A 117 -8.83 -5.29 -9.93
CA ASN A 117 -8.74 -3.84 -10.05
C ASN A 117 -9.79 -3.28 -11.02
N LYS A 118 -10.04 -3.96 -12.15
CA LYS A 118 -11.13 -3.59 -13.08
C LYS A 118 -12.51 -3.62 -12.41
N LEU A 119 -12.76 -4.56 -11.50
CA LEU A 119 -14.01 -4.63 -10.75
C LEU A 119 -14.10 -3.50 -9.71
N LEU A 120 -12.99 -3.11 -9.12
CA LEU A 120 -12.91 -1.97 -8.21
C LEU A 120 -13.23 -0.66 -8.95
N GLU A 121 -12.61 -0.43 -10.11
CA GLU A 121 -12.89 0.73 -10.96
C GLU A 121 -14.36 0.78 -11.40
N LEU A 122 -14.93 -0.37 -11.78
CA LEU A 122 -16.35 -0.47 -12.10
C LEU A 122 -17.23 -0.09 -10.89
N ARG A 123 -16.89 -0.57 -9.69
CA ARG A 123 -17.60 -0.21 -8.46
C ARG A 123 -17.52 1.28 -8.18
N GLU A 124 -16.35 1.89 -8.35
CA GLU A 124 -16.15 3.33 -8.17
C GLU A 124 -17.02 4.13 -9.14
N ALA A 125 -17.02 3.76 -10.43
CA ALA A 125 -17.86 4.38 -11.45
C ALA A 125 -19.36 4.25 -11.13
N LEU A 126 -19.83 3.07 -10.71
CA LEU A 126 -21.22 2.85 -10.30
C LEU A 126 -21.59 3.63 -9.03
N THR A 127 -20.66 3.75 -8.09
CA THR A 127 -20.88 4.53 -6.86
C THR A 127 -20.97 6.02 -7.16
N ALA A 128 -20.14 6.52 -8.07
CA ALA A 128 -20.21 7.89 -8.57
C ALA A 128 -21.54 8.14 -9.30
N LEU A 129 -22.02 7.19 -10.10
CA LEU A 129 -23.30 7.29 -10.82
C LEU A 129 -24.51 7.29 -9.87
N LYS A 130 -24.42 6.58 -8.73
CA LYS A 130 -25.51 6.47 -7.75
C LYS A 130 -25.92 7.82 -7.17
N GLY A 131 -24.98 8.74 -6.96
CA GLY A 131 -25.26 10.07 -6.39
C GLY A 131 -26.18 10.93 -7.27
N PRO A 132 -25.79 11.24 -8.52
CA PRO A 132 -26.62 12.01 -9.46
C PRO A 132 -27.97 11.37 -9.77
N MET A 133 -28.05 10.03 -9.83
CA MET A 133 -29.30 9.30 -10.08
C MET A 133 -30.37 9.53 -9.01
N GLY A 134 -29.99 9.74 -7.75
CA GLY A 134 -30.92 10.01 -6.66
C GLY A 134 -31.40 11.46 -6.60
N ASN A 135 -30.55 12.41 -6.99
CA ASN A 135 -30.78 13.84 -6.77
C ASN A 135 -31.34 14.58 -7.99
N LEU A 136 -31.15 14.07 -9.21
CA LEU A 136 -31.54 14.74 -10.46
C LEU A 136 -32.54 13.88 -11.25
N PRO A 137 -33.86 14.11 -11.08
CA PRO A 137 -34.88 13.41 -11.86
C PRO A 137 -34.68 13.55 -13.38
N ALA A 138 -34.21 14.72 -13.85
CA ALA A 138 -33.93 14.97 -15.25
C ALA A 138 -32.80 14.08 -15.81
N PHE A 139 -31.77 13.79 -15.01
CA PHE A 139 -30.68 12.89 -15.39
C PHE A 139 -31.22 11.48 -15.63
N ARG A 140 -32.07 10.98 -14.73
CA ARG A 140 -32.73 9.67 -14.88
C ARG A 140 -33.56 9.60 -16.17
N THR A 141 -34.37 10.62 -16.46
CA THR A 141 -35.20 10.64 -17.67
C THR A 141 -34.37 10.66 -18.94
N GLN A 142 -33.29 11.44 -18.98
CA GLN A 142 -32.38 11.47 -20.14
C GLN A 142 -31.64 10.14 -20.33
N LEU A 143 -31.16 9.53 -19.25
CA LEU A 143 -30.48 8.23 -19.30
C LEU A 143 -31.43 7.13 -19.80
N GLN A 144 -32.69 7.17 -19.38
CA GLN A 144 -33.72 6.26 -19.88
C GLN A 144 -34.02 6.48 -21.37
N ALA A 145 -34.12 7.74 -21.82
CA ALA A 145 -34.30 8.06 -23.23
C ALA A 145 -33.11 7.60 -24.11
N LEU A 146 -31.87 7.71 -23.60
CA LEU A 146 -30.67 7.21 -24.28
C LEU A 146 -30.61 5.69 -24.35
N LEU A 147 -31.13 4.98 -23.33
CA LEU A 147 -31.19 3.52 -23.29
C LEU A 147 -32.28 2.93 -24.22
N GLU A 148 -33.39 3.65 -24.41
CA GLU A 148 -34.48 3.26 -25.31
C GLU A 148 -34.10 3.40 -26.80
N ASN A 149 -33.10 4.22 -27.12
CA ASN A 149 -32.57 4.36 -28.48
C ASN A 149 -31.41 3.36 -28.72
N GLU A 150 -31.64 2.35 -29.57
CA GLU A 150 -30.64 1.32 -29.89
C GLU A 150 -29.34 1.90 -30.48
N GLU A 151 -29.41 2.93 -31.32
CA GLU A 151 -28.23 3.52 -31.95
C GLU A 151 -27.34 4.25 -30.94
N SER A 152 -27.97 5.01 -30.03
CA SER A 152 -27.27 5.69 -28.93
C SER A 152 -26.70 4.70 -27.93
N ARG A 153 -27.42 3.61 -27.64
CA ARG A 153 -26.97 2.56 -26.74
C ARG A 153 -25.72 1.83 -27.28
N GLU A 154 -25.69 1.50 -28.57
CA GLU A 154 -24.51 0.87 -29.19
C GLU A 154 -23.29 1.80 -29.19
N GLN A 155 -23.48 3.09 -29.43
CA GLN A 155 -22.41 4.08 -29.35
C GLN A 155 -21.84 4.18 -27.93
N LEU A 156 -22.71 4.26 -26.91
CA LEU A 156 -22.30 4.27 -25.51
C LEU A 156 -21.56 2.98 -25.10
N LEU A 157 -22.01 1.82 -25.55
CA LEU A 157 -21.35 0.55 -25.29
C LEU A 157 -19.96 0.47 -25.95
N LYS A 158 -19.81 1.03 -27.16
CA LYS A 158 -18.49 1.14 -27.81
C LYS A 158 -17.56 2.05 -27.01
N GLU A 159 -18.03 3.20 -26.53
CA GLU A 159 -17.22 4.11 -25.72
C GLU A 159 -16.81 3.47 -24.37
N ILE A 160 -17.73 2.77 -23.69
CA ILE A 160 -17.42 2.07 -22.43
C ILE A 160 -16.44 0.91 -22.66
N GLY A 161 -16.62 0.12 -23.73
CA GLY A 161 -15.71 -0.97 -24.08
C GLY A 161 -14.31 -0.50 -24.46
N LEU A 162 -14.18 0.72 -25.01
CA LEU A 162 -12.89 1.35 -25.28
C LEU A 162 -12.18 1.82 -24.00
N VAL A 163 -12.93 2.19 -22.95
CA VAL A 163 -12.38 2.57 -21.65
C VAL A 163 -11.92 1.35 -20.84
N SER A 164 -12.61 0.20 -20.92
CA SER A 164 -12.23 -1.04 -20.22
C SER A 164 -11.03 -1.81 -20.82
N ASN A 165 -10.62 -1.45 -22.05
CA ASN A 165 -9.50 -2.04 -22.79
C ASN A 165 -8.21 -1.21 -22.74
N LYS A 166 -8.23 -0.08 -22.03
CA LYS A 166 -7.04 0.72 -21.70
C LYS A 166 -6.57 0.41 -20.28
#